data_AF-A0A0V0H519-F1
#
_entry.id   AF-A0A0V0H519-F1
#
_cell.length_a   1.000
_cell.length_b   1.000
_cell.length_c   1.000
_cell.angle_alpha   90.00
_cell.angle_beta   90.00
_cell.angle_gamma   90.00
#
_symmetry.space_group_name_H-M   'P 1'
#
loop_
_entity.id
_entity.type
_entity.pdbx_description
1 polymer ?
#
loop_
_entity_poly.entity_id
_entity_poly.type
_entity_poly.pdbx_seq_one_letter_code
_entity_poly.pdbx_strand_id
1 'polypeptide(L)'
;VVNGSETQVVVDDSSLLQKKISAIRLGGPAKLQVIADFDATLTKYWIDGCRGQSSHNVLQQEDPEFNDKRQKLYEYYHPLEFDPTIPLDEKTKLMEEWWGKTHALLIEGGVTYNGIQNSVAKATIAFRDGVTELLELLEEKGVPVLIFSAGLADIIEEVLKQKVHRSFKNVRVVSNRMVFDENGHLQSFKGKTIHVLNKNEHALDMAAPLHDHFDDVNGLSDEKSALKKEN
;
A
#
# COMPACT_ATOMS: atom_id res chain seq x y z
N VAL A 1 -13.20 8.79 19.63
CA VAL A 1 -13.00 8.83 21.10
C VAL A 1 -11.97 9.89 21.39
N VAL A 2 -12.40 10.89 22.16
CA VAL A 2 -11.59 11.94 22.76
C VAL A 2 -10.97 11.36 24.04
N ASN A 3 -9.71 11.67 24.32
CA ASN A 3 -8.95 11.35 25.55
C ASN A 3 -8.54 9.87 25.77
N GLY A 4 -7.23 9.60 25.57
CA GLY A 4 -6.44 8.77 26.49
C GLY A 4 -6.92 7.36 26.81
N SER A 5 -7.49 6.61 25.86
CA SER A 5 -7.71 5.18 26.09
C SER A 5 -6.34 4.48 26.13
N GLU A 6 -6.02 3.84 27.24
CA GLU A 6 -5.02 2.77 27.29
C GLU A 6 -5.17 1.91 26.04
N THR A 7 -4.07 1.62 25.37
CA THR A 7 -4.06 0.76 24.19
C THR A 7 -4.65 -0.58 24.62
N GLN A 8 -5.90 -0.87 24.25
CA GLN A 8 -6.50 -2.16 24.53
C GLN A 8 -5.88 -3.19 23.60
N VAL A 9 -4.81 -3.82 24.08
CA VAL A 9 -4.20 -4.98 23.42
C VAL A 9 -4.97 -6.20 23.89
N VAL A 10 -5.78 -6.77 22.99
CA VAL A 10 -6.50 -8.02 23.23
C VAL A 10 -5.71 -9.15 22.60
N VAL A 11 -5.33 -10.15 23.40
CA VAL A 11 -4.57 -11.32 22.95
C VAL A 11 -5.35 -12.57 23.30
N ASP A 12 -5.70 -13.36 22.29
CA ASP A 12 -6.45 -14.61 22.45
C ASP A 12 -5.58 -15.71 23.12
N ASP A 13 -4.40 -15.98 22.55
CA ASP A 13 -3.42 -16.93 23.12
C ASP A 13 -2.08 -16.25 23.41
N SER A 14 -1.90 -15.87 24.68
CA SER A 14 -0.67 -15.26 25.19
C SER A 14 0.55 -16.20 25.06
N SER A 15 0.37 -17.51 25.21
CA SER A 15 1.48 -18.46 25.12
C SER A 15 1.97 -18.60 23.68
N LEU A 16 1.05 -18.66 22.71
CA LEU A 16 1.39 -18.67 21.29
C LEU A 16 2.06 -17.36 20.87
N LEU A 17 1.59 -16.22 21.36
CA LEU A 17 2.22 -14.92 21.11
C LEU A 17 3.68 -14.92 21.58
N GLN A 18 3.96 -15.36 22.81
CA GLN A 18 5.33 -15.42 23.32
C GLN A 18 6.21 -16.37 22.51
N LYS A 19 5.69 -17.54 22.10
CA LYS A 19 6.40 -18.46 21.21
C LYS A 19 6.77 -17.80 19.86
N LYS A 20 5.85 -17.06 19.24
CA LYS A 20 6.11 -16.32 17.99
C LYS A 20 7.17 -15.24 18.19
N ILE A 21 7.08 -14.46 19.27
CA ILE A 21 8.08 -13.43 19.61
C ILE A 21 9.46 -14.05 19.81
N SER A 22 9.57 -15.14 20.59
CA SER A 22 10.83 -15.85 20.80
C SER A 22 11.42 -16.39 19.49
N ALA A 23 10.59 -16.92 18.60
CA ALA A 23 11.03 -17.40 17.29
C ALA A 23 11.57 -16.26 16.40
N ILE A 24 10.88 -15.11 16.36
CA ILE A 24 11.35 -13.92 15.63
C ILE A 24 12.70 -13.44 16.18
N ARG A 25 12.83 -13.35 17.51
CA ARG A 25 14.09 -12.94 18.16
C ARG A 25 15.25 -13.88 17.88
N LEU A 26 14.99 -15.19 17.89
CA LEU A 26 16.00 -16.22 17.59
C LEU A 26 16.41 -16.22 16.11
N GLY A 27 15.45 -15.97 15.20
CA GLY A 27 15.71 -15.90 13.77
C GLY A 27 16.53 -14.69 13.35
N GLY A 28 16.36 -13.56 14.04
CA GLY A 28 17.03 -12.31 13.75
C GLY A 28 16.53 -11.63 12.46
N PRO A 29 17.06 -10.43 12.14
CA PRO A 29 16.59 -9.63 11.00
C PRO A 29 16.69 -10.33 9.65
N ALA A 30 17.73 -11.15 9.45
CA ALA A 30 17.95 -11.87 8.19
C ALA A 30 16.85 -12.91 7.87
N LYS A 31 16.01 -13.28 8.85
CA LYS A 31 14.88 -14.20 8.69
C LYS A 31 13.52 -13.52 8.87
N LEU A 32 13.50 -12.19 8.93
CA LEU A 32 12.29 -11.41 9.11
C LEU A 32 11.90 -10.74 7.78
N GLN A 33 10.60 -10.76 7.49
CA GLN A 33 9.96 -9.87 6.52
C GLN A 33 8.71 -9.28 7.17
N VAL A 34 8.36 -8.07 6.78
CA VAL A 34 7.13 -7.40 7.24
C VAL A 34 6.18 -7.27 6.05
N ILE A 35 4.97 -7.78 6.19
CA ILE A 35 3.88 -7.57 5.23
C ILE A 35 2.80 -6.79 5.97
N ALA A 36 2.42 -5.63 5.45
CA ALA A 36 1.45 -4.75 6.07
C ALA A 36 0.42 -4.24 5.06
N ASP A 37 -0.83 -4.10 5.50
CA ASP A 37 -1.81 -3.29 4.77
C ASP A 37 -1.48 -1.79 4.94
N PHE A 38 -2.05 -0.94 4.10
CA PHE A 38 -1.82 0.51 4.15
C PHE A 38 -2.97 1.26 4.82
N ASP A 39 -4.14 1.25 4.17
CA ASP A 39 -5.29 2.06 4.57
C ASP A 39 -5.84 1.60 5.91
N ALA A 40 -5.91 2.51 6.88
CA ALA A 40 -6.30 2.20 8.25
C ALA A 40 -5.42 1.14 8.96
N THR A 41 -4.23 0.81 8.45
CA THR A 41 -3.21 -0.04 9.10
C THR A 41 -1.88 0.68 9.33
N LEU A 42 -1.26 1.22 8.28
CA LEU A 42 -0.16 2.17 8.44
C LEU A 42 -0.70 3.59 8.64
N THR A 43 -1.83 3.93 8.02
CA THR A 43 -2.49 5.23 8.18
C THR A 43 -3.52 5.22 9.32
N LYS A 44 -3.72 6.38 9.94
CA LYS A 44 -4.66 6.56 11.06
C LYS A 44 -6.11 6.36 10.60
N TYR A 45 -6.88 5.63 11.40
CA TYR A 45 -8.32 5.46 11.18
C TYR A 45 -9.11 6.76 11.49
N TRP A 46 -8.67 7.51 12.51
CA TRP A 46 -9.23 8.81 12.94
C TRP A 46 -8.11 9.84 13.04
N ILE A 47 -8.35 11.07 12.56
CA ILE A 47 -7.44 12.22 12.64
C ILE A 47 -8.26 13.41 13.10
N ASP A 48 -7.91 13.98 14.26
CA ASP A 48 -8.56 15.17 14.84
C ASP A 48 -10.11 15.10 14.89
N GLY A 49 -10.64 13.92 15.22
CA GLY A 49 -12.09 13.67 15.32
C GLY A 49 -12.77 13.34 13.98
N CYS A 50 -12.07 13.45 12.86
CA CYS A 50 -12.55 13.12 11.51
C CYS A 50 -12.02 11.75 11.05
N ARG A 51 -12.76 11.11 10.14
CA ARG A 51 -12.34 9.85 9.51
C ARG A 51 -11.12 10.11 8.65
N GLY A 52 -10.03 9.35 8.86
CA GLY A 52 -8.89 9.38 7.96
C GLY A 52 -9.27 8.87 6.57
N GLN A 53 -8.83 9.55 5.52
CA GLN A 53 -9.10 9.15 4.14
C GLN A 53 -8.28 7.91 3.76
N SER A 54 -8.89 6.97 3.03
CA SER A 54 -8.19 5.89 2.33
C SER A 54 -7.50 6.40 1.07
N SER A 55 -6.58 5.63 0.51
CA SER A 55 -5.91 5.93 -0.75
C SER A 55 -6.88 6.20 -1.91
N HIS A 56 -8.03 5.52 -1.98
CA HIS A 56 -9.09 5.84 -2.95
C HIS A 56 -9.78 7.18 -2.66
N ASN A 57 -10.07 7.48 -1.38
CA ASN A 57 -10.85 8.66 -1.00
C ASN A 57 -10.03 9.96 -0.96
N VAL A 58 -8.71 9.86 -0.94
CA VAL A 58 -7.80 11.01 -1.07
C VAL A 58 -8.01 11.71 -2.41
N LEU A 59 -8.21 10.93 -3.48
CA LEU A 59 -8.22 11.42 -4.85
C LEU A 59 -9.45 12.30 -5.12
N GLN A 60 -9.21 13.51 -5.61
CA GLN A 60 -10.21 14.45 -6.07
C GLN A 60 -10.06 14.66 -7.57
N GLN A 61 -11.15 14.46 -8.32
CA GLN A 61 -11.19 14.72 -9.77
C GLN A 61 -11.65 16.16 -10.02
N GLU A 62 -11.21 16.74 -11.15
CA GLU A 62 -11.50 18.13 -11.51
C GLU A 62 -13.00 18.39 -11.70
N ASP A 63 -13.68 17.44 -12.36
CA ASP A 63 -15.13 17.44 -12.46
C ASP A 63 -15.75 16.83 -11.18
N PRO A 64 -16.49 17.63 -10.37
CA PRO A 64 -17.13 17.15 -9.15
C PRO A 64 -18.10 15.99 -9.37
N GLU A 65 -18.71 15.85 -10.55
CA GLU A 65 -19.68 14.81 -10.85
C GLU A 65 -19.09 13.40 -10.64
N PHE A 66 -17.81 13.21 -10.98
CA PHE A 66 -17.14 11.92 -10.79
C PHE A 66 -16.91 11.63 -9.30
N ASN A 67 -16.62 12.65 -8.49
CA ASN A 67 -16.51 12.49 -7.04
C ASN A 67 -17.85 12.05 -6.44
N ASP A 68 -18.96 12.64 -6.88
CA ASP A 68 -20.31 12.25 -6.44
C ASP A 68 -20.69 10.84 -6.90
N LYS A 69 -20.33 10.44 -8.12
CA LYS A 69 -20.54 9.08 -8.62
C LYS A 69 -19.77 8.05 -7.78
N ARG A 70 -18.51 8.32 -7.45
CA ARG A 70 -17.70 7.43 -6.58
C ARG A 70 -18.29 7.35 -5.17
N GLN A 71 -18.78 8.46 -4.63
CA GLN A 71 -19.44 8.49 -3.32
C GLN A 71 -20.71 7.62 -3.31
N LYS A 72 -21.52 7.66 -4.37
CA LYS A 72 -22.70 6.78 -4.52
C LYS A 72 -22.34 5.30 -4.60
N LEU A 73 -21.25 4.96 -5.29
CA LEU A 73 -20.74 3.57 -5.29
C LEU A 73 -20.33 3.14 -3.88
N TYR A 74 -19.61 4.00 -3.15
CA TYR A 74 -19.21 3.72 -1.77
C TYR A 74 -20.43 3.48 -0.87
N GLU A 75 -21.44 4.36 -0.91
CA GLU A 75 -22.65 4.24 -0.11
C GLU A 75 -23.43 2.94 -0.37
N TYR A 76 -23.38 2.45 -1.62
CA TYR A 76 -24.03 1.19 -1.99
C TYR A 76 -23.21 -0.04 -1.58
N TYR A 77 -21.92 -0.09 -1.93
CA TYR A 77 -21.11 -1.31 -1.77
C TYR A 77 -20.48 -1.48 -0.40
N HIS A 78 -20.12 -0.39 0.29
CA HIS A 78 -19.42 -0.46 1.57
C HIS A 78 -20.22 -1.21 2.65
N PRO A 79 -21.55 -1.04 2.80
CA PRO A 79 -22.33 -1.86 3.74
C PRO A 79 -22.31 -3.36 3.40
N LEU A 80 -22.25 -3.71 2.11
CA LEU A 80 -22.28 -5.11 1.64
C LEU A 80 -20.98 -5.85 1.97
N GLU A 81 -19.86 -5.14 2.04
CA GLU A 81 -18.56 -5.68 2.46
C GLU A 81 -18.66 -6.36 3.85
N PHE A 82 -19.38 -5.72 4.79
CA PHE A 82 -19.50 -6.17 6.17
C PHE A 82 -20.76 -7.00 6.45
N ASP A 83 -21.66 -7.16 5.48
CA ASP A 83 -22.90 -7.91 5.66
C ASP A 83 -22.60 -9.40 5.90
N PRO A 84 -22.91 -9.97 7.08
CA PRO A 84 -22.63 -11.36 7.39
C PRO A 84 -23.59 -12.34 6.69
N THR A 85 -24.67 -11.84 6.08
CA THR A 85 -25.69 -12.67 5.40
C THR A 85 -25.32 -13.00 3.96
N ILE A 86 -24.40 -12.22 3.36
CA ILE A 86 -23.93 -12.44 1.98
C ILE A 86 -22.83 -13.51 1.98
N PRO A 87 -23.00 -14.62 1.22
CA PRO A 87 -21.97 -15.63 1.05
C PRO A 87 -20.64 -15.06 0.53
N LEU A 88 -19.52 -15.68 0.92
CA LEU A 88 -18.18 -15.17 0.61
C LEU A 88 -17.91 -15.08 -0.91
N ASP A 89 -18.41 -16.03 -1.70
CA ASP A 89 -18.23 -16.06 -3.16
C ASP A 89 -19.05 -14.97 -3.86
N GLU A 90 -20.27 -14.72 -3.40
CA GLU A 90 -21.10 -13.61 -3.88
C GLU A 90 -20.51 -12.25 -3.49
N LYS A 91 -20.08 -12.13 -2.23
CA LYS A 91 -19.39 -10.94 -1.73
C LYS A 91 -18.10 -10.64 -2.50
N THR A 92 -17.34 -11.67 -2.86
CA THR A 92 -16.14 -11.53 -3.70
C THR A 92 -16.47 -10.87 -5.04
N LYS A 93 -17.53 -11.30 -5.72
CA LYS A 93 -17.98 -10.70 -6.99
C LYS A 93 -18.44 -9.25 -6.82
N LEU A 94 -19.14 -8.94 -5.72
CA LEU A 94 -19.56 -7.57 -5.40
C LEU A 94 -18.37 -6.64 -5.18
N MET A 95 -17.31 -7.11 -4.49
CA MET A 95 -16.09 -6.33 -4.29
C MET A 95 -15.31 -6.14 -5.60
N GLU A 96 -15.25 -7.16 -6.45
CA GLU A 96 -14.66 -7.05 -7.79
C GLU A 96 -15.40 -6.02 -8.65
N GLU A 97 -16.74 -6.06 -8.65
CA GLU A 97 -17.59 -5.09 -9.36
C GLU A 97 -17.39 -3.67 -8.82
N TRP A 98 -17.35 -3.51 -7.49
CA TRP A 98 -17.16 -2.20 -6.86
C TRP A 98 -15.82 -1.57 -7.25
N TRP A 99 -14.72 -2.32 -7.12
CA TRP A 99 -13.41 -1.82 -7.52
C TRP A 99 -13.37 -1.53 -9.02
N GLY A 100 -13.91 -2.41 -9.86
CA GLY A 100 -13.97 -2.24 -11.30
C GLY A 100 -14.70 -0.96 -11.72
N LYS A 101 -15.90 -0.72 -11.17
CA LYS A 101 -16.67 0.51 -11.41
C LYS A 101 -15.96 1.75 -10.88
N THR A 102 -15.35 1.67 -9.70
CA THR A 102 -14.60 2.79 -9.12
C THR A 102 -13.41 3.16 -10.01
N HIS A 103 -12.62 2.17 -10.46
CA HIS A 103 -11.49 2.37 -11.36
C HIS A 103 -11.91 2.94 -12.72
N ALA A 104 -13.04 2.47 -13.27
CA ALA A 104 -13.61 3.02 -14.51
C ALA A 104 -13.92 4.53 -14.36
N LEU A 105 -14.56 4.95 -13.26
CA LEU A 105 -14.83 6.37 -13.00
C LEU A 105 -13.56 7.22 -12.86
N LEU A 106 -12.48 6.65 -12.31
CA LEU A 106 -11.19 7.35 -12.22
C LEU A 106 -10.59 7.60 -13.61
N ILE A 107 -10.70 6.62 -14.51
CA ILE A 107 -10.26 6.75 -15.91
C ILE A 107 -11.14 7.77 -16.64
N GLU A 108 -12.47 7.59 -16.59
CA GLU A 108 -13.43 8.44 -17.31
C GLU A 108 -13.35 9.91 -16.90
N GLY A 109 -13.18 10.19 -15.61
CA GLY A 109 -13.05 11.58 -15.15
C GLY A 109 -11.61 12.11 -15.16
N GLY A 110 -10.71 11.49 -15.94
CA GLY A 110 -9.44 12.10 -16.34
C GLY A 110 -8.44 12.36 -15.21
N VAL A 111 -8.27 11.43 -14.29
CA VAL A 111 -7.24 11.55 -13.23
C VAL A 111 -5.85 11.81 -13.84
N THR A 112 -5.11 12.76 -13.27
CA THR A 112 -3.74 13.09 -13.69
C THR A 112 -2.74 12.94 -12.54
N TYR A 113 -1.46 12.81 -12.87
CA TYR A 113 -0.39 12.81 -11.86
C TYR A 113 -0.40 14.07 -10.98
N ASN A 114 -0.59 15.25 -11.57
CA ASN A 114 -0.67 16.51 -10.82
C ASN A 114 -1.92 16.52 -9.92
N GLY A 115 -3.04 15.96 -10.40
CA GLY A 115 -4.26 15.77 -9.60
C GLY A 115 -4.00 14.92 -8.35
N ILE A 116 -3.23 13.84 -8.48
CA ILE A 116 -2.80 13.00 -7.35
C ILE A 116 -1.99 13.79 -6.34
N GLN A 117 -0.93 14.47 -6.78
CA GLN A 117 -0.05 15.24 -5.90
C GLN A 117 -0.83 16.30 -5.10
N ASN A 118 -1.70 17.04 -5.79
CA ASN A 118 -2.55 18.06 -5.19
C ASN A 118 -3.58 17.47 -4.21
N SER A 119 -4.15 16.31 -4.55
CA SER A 119 -5.10 15.59 -3.69
C SER A 119 -4.43 15.15 -2.40
N VAL A 120 -3.25 14.52 -2.47
CA VAL A 120 -2.49 14.04 -1.30
C VAL A 120 -2.03 15.20 -0.41
N ALA A 121 -1.64 16.33 -1.01
CA ALA A 121 -1.22 17.50 -0.26
C ALA A 121 -2.34 18.06 0.64
N LYS A 122 -3.59 18.03 0.16
CA LYS A 122 -4.78 18.55 0.85
C LYS A 122 -5.51 17.49 1.69
N ALA A 123 -5.13 16.22 1.58
CA ALA A 123 -5.86 15.13 2.19
C ALA A 123 -5.71 15.07 3.72
N THR A 124 -6.80 14.67 4.38
CA THR A 124 -6.83 14.22 5.77
C THR A 124 -6.32 12.79 5.85
N ILE A 125 -5.01 12.62 5.67
CA ILE A 125 -4.31 11.34 5.77
C ILE A 125 -2.98 11.53 6.51
N ALA A 126 -2.73 10.65 7.48
CA ALA A 126 -1.52 10.67 8.30
C ALA A 126 -1.16 9.25 8.73
N PHE A 127 0.13 8.98 8.89
CA PHE A 127 0.62 7.72 9.44
C PHE A 127 0.28 7.61 10.94
N ARG A 128 0.10 6.37 11.42
CA ARG A 128 0.05 6.09 12.86
C ARG A 128 1.39 6.45 13.51
N ASP A 129 1.33 6.80 14.79
CA ASP A 129 2.52 7.14 15.56
C ASP A 129 3.47 5.92 15.59
N GLY A 130 4.78 6.16 15.40
CA GLY A 130 5.79 5.10 15.36
C GLY A 130 5.98 4.42 13.99
N VAL A 131 5.16 4.69 12.97
CA VAL A 131 5.30 4.04 11.66
C VAL A 131 6.56 4.49 10.93
N THR A 132 6.90 5.78 10.98
CA THR A 132 8.12 6.29 10.34
C THR A 132 9.35 5.65 10.98
N GLU A 133 9.41 5.64 12.32
CA GLU A 133 10.48 5.06 13.11
C GLU A 133 10.60 3.54 12.88
N LEU A 134 9.47 2.86 12.72
CA LEU A 134 9.43 1.44 12.36
C LEU A 134 10.05 1.20 10.98
N LEU A 135 9.65 1.97 9.96
CA LEU A 135 10.20 1.81 8.60
C LEU A 135 11.69 2.10 8.55
N GLU A 136 12.15 3.12 9.27
CA GLU A 136 13.57 3.45 9.40
C GLU A 136 14.37 2.35 10.09
N LEU A 137 13.85 1.78 11.18
CA LEU A 137 14.48 0.66 11.87
C LEU A 137 14.56 -0.57 10.97
N LEU A 138 13.50 -0.88 10.22
CA LEU A 138 13.49 -2.01 9.30
C LEU A 138 14.49 -1.81 8.15
N GLU A 139 14.63 -0.58 7.64
CA GLU A 139 15.63 -0.25 6.62
C GLU A 139 17.06 -0.41 7.17
N GLU A 140 17.33 0.11 8.37
CA GLU A 140 18.64 -0.03 9.04
C GLU A 140 19.03 -1.50 9.25
N LYS A 141 18.05 -2.36 9.54
CA LYS A 141 18.27 -3.80 9.73
C LYS A 141 18.19 -4.63 8.45
N GLY A 142 17.99 -3.99 7.29
CA GLY A 142 17.87 -4.68 6.00
C GLY A 142 16.64 -5.61 5.91
N VAL A 143 15.59 -5.33 6.69
CA VAL A 143 14.37 -6.14 6.72
C VAL A 143 13.44 -5.71 5.58
N PRO A 144 13.05 -6.61 4.66
CA PRO A 144 12.10 -6.27 3.60
C PRO A 144 10.71 -5.94 4.16
N VAL A 145 10.11 -4.88 3.60
CA VAL A 145 8.74 -4.46 3.89
C VAL A 145 7.92 -4.52 2.61
N LEU A 146 6.86 -5.30 2.63
CA LEU A 146 5.84 -5.31 1.59
C LEU A 146 4.58 -4.62 2.10
N ILE A 147 4.24 -3.49 1.50
CA ILE A 147 2.92 -2.88 1.64
C ILE A 147 1.99 -3.56 0.64
N PHE A 148 1.07 -4.38 1.14
CA PHE A 148 0.11 -5.14 0.33
C PHE A 148 -1.30 -4.59 0.53
N SER A 149 -1.72 -3.74 -0.41
CA SER A 149 -2.93 -2.92 -0.29
C SER A 149 -3.93 -3.23 -1.40
N ALA A 150 -5.22 -3.14 -1.05
CA ALA A 150 -6.31 -3.09 -2.03
C ALA A 150 -6.56 -1.66 -2.53
N GLY A 151 -5.76 -0.69 -2.06
CA GLY A 151 -5.81 0.72 -2.39
C GLY A 151 -5.29 1.06 -3.78
N LEU A 152 -4.76 2.28 -3.93
CA LEU A 152 -4.13 2.77 -5.17
C LEU A 152 -2.63 2.96 -4.96
N ALA A 153 -1.79 2.25 -5.72
CA ALA A 153 -0.34 2.22 -5.51
C ALA A 153 0.29 3.62 -5.62
N ASP A 154 -0.08 4.37 -6.65
CA ASP A 154 0.45 5.70 -6.95
C ASP A 154 0.08 6.74 -5.87
N ILE A 155 -1.10 6.59 -5.25
CA ILE A 155 -1.48 7.40 -4.08
C ILE A 155 -0.66 7.01 -2.86
N ILE A 156 -0.49 5.71 -2.60
CA ILE A 156 0.28 5.21 -1.45
C ILE A 156 1.72 5.73 -1.48
N GLU A 157 2.36 5.65 -2.65
CA GLU A 157 3.73 6.14 -2.84
C GLU A 157 3.83 7.66 -2.71
N GLU A 158 2.86 8.41 -3.23
CA GLU A 158 2.83 9.86 -3.06
C GLU A 158 2.56 10.26 -1.60
N VAL A 159 1.74 9.49 -0.85
CA VAL A 159 1.53 9.70 0.60
C VAL A 159 2.82 9.41 1.38
N LEU A 160 3.52 8.32 1.08
CA LEU A 160 4.83 8.03 1.69
C LEU A 160 5.80 9.18 1.45
N LYS A 161 5.91 9.64 0.19
CA LYS A 161 6.77 10.75 -0.20
C LYS A 161 6.42 12.05 0.51
N GLN A 162 5.14 12.44 0.54
CA GLN A 162 4.70 13.73 1.09
C GLN A 162 4.57 13.76 2.61
N LYS A 163 4.31 12.64 3.27
CA LYS A 163 4.05 12.62 4.73
C LYS A 163 5.22 12.05 5.54
N VAL A 164 6.09 11.23 4.93
CA VAL A 164 7.33 10.74 5.58
C VAL A 164 8.55 11.57 5.14
N HIS A 165 8.47 12.25 3.98
CA HIS A 165 9.57 13.05 3.42
C HIS A 165 10.87 12.25 3.20
N ARG A 166 10.75 10.93 2.99
CA ARG A 166 11.86 10.01 2.79
C ARG A 166 11.44 8.86 1.87
N SER A 167 12.40 8.32 1.12
CA SER A 167 12.22 7.07 0.37
C SER A 167 12.91 5.93 1.10
N PHE A 168 12.31 4.74 1.06
CA PHE A 168 12.82 3.54 1.72
C PHE A 168 13.15 2.48 0.68
N LYS A 169 14.40 2.03 0.64
CA LYS A 169 14.87 1.04 -0.36
C LYS A 169 14.33 -0.35 -0.09
N ASN A 170 14.00 -0.65 1.16
CA ASN A 170 13.46 -1.93 1.62
C ASN A 170 11.93 -2.01 1.55
N VAL A 171 11.24 -0.93 1.15
CA VAL A 171 9.78 -0.90 1.04
C VAL A 171 9.36 -1.14 -0.41
N ARG A 172 8.50 -2.14 -0.62
CA ARG A 172 7.83 -2.41 -1.91
C ARG A 172 6.33 -2.27 -1.74
N VAL A 173 5.66 -1.74 -2.76
CA VAL A 173 4.19 -1.55 -2.77
C VAL A 173 3.57 -2.46 -3.82
N VAL A 174 2.70 -3.37 -3.37
CA VAL A 174 1.82 -4.19 -4.21
C VAL A 174 0.39 -3.73 -3.97
N SER A 175 -0.18 -3.11 -4.99
CA SER A 175 -1.49 -2.47 -4.94
C SER A 175 -1.98 -2.20 -6.37
N ASN A 176 -3.18 -1.65 -6.54
CA ASN A 176 -3.71 -1.31 -7.86
C ASN A 176 -2.90 -0.16 -8.47
N ARG A 177 -2.07 -0.49 -9.46
CA ARG A 177 -1.12 0.43 -10.09
C ARG A 177 -1.75 1.08 -11.32
N MET A 178 -1.75 2.40 -11.37
CA MET A 178 -2.23 3.16 -12.50
C MET A 178 -1.26 3.12 -13.69
N VAL A 179 -1.80 3.26 -14.89
CA VAL A 179 -1.06 3.42 -16.14
C VAL A 179 -1.50 4.73 -16.77
N PHE A 180 -0.56 5.64 -16.95
CA PHE A 180 -0.80 6.96 -17.52
C PHE A 180 -0.26 7.04 -18.95
N ASP A 181 -0.87 7.88 -19.78
CA ASP A 181 -0.33 8.23 -21.09
C ASP A 181 0.79 9.29 -21.03
N GLU A 182 1.31 9.66 -22.20
CA GLU A 182 2.39 10.64 -22.36
C GLU A 182 2.01 12.05 -21.87
N ASN A 183 0.71 12.36 -21.82
CA ASN A 183 0.18 13.62 -21.33
C ASN A 183 -0.12 13.58 -19.82
N GLY A 184 0.10 12.43 -19.17
CA GLY A 184 -0.09 12.25 -17.74
C GLY A 184 -1.54 12.00 -17.33
N HIS A 185 -2.39 11.52 -18.25
CA HIS A 185 -3.77 11.11 -17.96
C HIS A 185 -3.88 9.61 -17.71
N LEU A 186 -4.67 9.22 -16.72
CA LEU A 186 -4.95 7.83 -16.37
C LEU A 186 -5.69 7.11 -17.51
N GLN A 187 -5.13 6.02 -18.01
CA GLN A 187 -5.71 5.20 -19.08
C GLN A 187 -6.21 3.84 -18.59
N SER A 188 -5.50 3.21 -17.65
CA SER A 188 -5.83 1.86 -17.17
C SER A 188 -5.14 1.53 -15.85
N PHE A 189 -5.36 0.31 -15.35
CA PHE A 189 -4.66 -0.27 -14.20
C PHE A 189 -3.86 -1.50 -14.65
N LYS A 190 -2.68 -1.72 -14.04
CA LYS A 190 -1.84 -2.89 -14.36
C LYS A 190 -2.39 -4.15 -13.71
N GLY A 191 -2.45 -5.23 -14.49
CA GLY A 191 -2.73 -6.58 -14.02
C GLY A 191 -4.13 -6.77 -13.45
N LYS A 192 -4.28 -7.73 -12.53
CA LYS A 192 -5.58 -8.04 -11.91
C LYS A 192 -5.85 -7.09 -10.74
N THR A 193 -7.10 -6.67 -10.62
CA THR A 193 -7.58 -5.85 -9.51
C THR A 193 -7.39 -6.54 -8.16
N ILE A 194 -6.80 -5.82 -7.21
CA ILE A 194 -6.68 -6.23 -5.81
C ILE A 194 -7.80 -5.54 -5.03
N HIS A 195 -8.67 -6.33 -4.40
CA HIS A 195 -9.74 -5.88 -3.51
C HIS A 195 -9.62 -6.57 -2.15
N VAL A 196 -10.50 -6.22 -1.22
CA VAL A 196 -10.41 -6.63 0.20
C VAL A 196 -10.46 -8.16 0.46
N LEU A 197 -10.94 -8.96 -0.51
CA LEU A 197 -11.11 -10.42 -0.35
C LEU A 197 -10.15 -11.27 -1.21
N ASN A 198 -9.30 -10.67 -2.04
CA ASN A 198 -8.39 -11.43 -2.92
C ASN A 198 -6.89 -11.14 -2.68
N LYS A 199 -6.54 -10.63 -1.49
CA LYS A 199 -5.14 -10.48 -1.02
C LYS A 199 -4.54 -11.85 -0.68
N ASN A 200 -4.25 -12.64 -1.69
CA ASN A 200 -3.61 -13.95 -1.58
C ASN A 200 -2.33 -14.02 -2.45
N GLU A 201 -1.70 -15.18 -2.46
CA GLU A 201 -0.46 -15.44 -3.22
C GLU A 201 -0.55 -15.08 -4.71
N HIS A 202 -1.70 -15.23 -5.36
CA HIS A 202 -1.88 -14.85 -6.77
C HIS A 202 -1.83 -13.34 -7.00
N ALA A 203 -2.12 -12.54 -5.99
CA ALA A 203 -1.94 -11.09 -6.06
C ALA A 203 -0.49 -10.66 -5.78
N LEU A 204 0.37 -11.56 -5.25
CA LEU A 204 1.81 -11.35 -5.13
C LEU A 204 2.57 -11.61 -6.44
N ASP A 205 1.99 -12.29 -7.43
CA ASP A 205 2.59 -12.44 -8.77
C ASP A 205 2.79 -11.07 -9.46
N MET A 206 2.07 -10.04 -9.00
CA MET A 206 2.25 -8.64 -9.39
C MET A 206 3.47 -7.98 -8.73
N ALA A 207 4.02 -8.59 -7.69
CA ALA A 207 5.26 -8.20 -7.02
C ALA A 207 6.43 -8.93 -7.69
N ALA A 208 7.41 -8.18 -8.20
CA ALA A 208 8.69 -8.79 -8.55
C ALA A 208 9.26 -9.58 -7.34
N PRO A 209 9.98 -10.70 -7.54
CA PRO A 209 10.41 -11.57 -6.45
C PRO A 209 11.04 -10.78 -5.30
N LEU A 210 10.54 -10.99 -4.08
CA LEU A 210 10.97 -10.29 -2.86
C LEU A 210 12.42 -10.63 -2.46
N HIS A 211 13.01 -11.66 -3.08
CA HIS A 211 14.30 -12.23 -2.71
C HIS A 211 15.41 -12.07 -3.75
N ASP A 212 15.20 -11.35 -4.85
CA ASP A 212 16.25 -11.18 -5.85
C ASP A 212 17.23 -10.07 -5.44
N HIS A 213 18.36 -10.51 -4.89
CA HIS A 213 19.69 -9.88 -4.81
C HIS A 213 19.82 -8.53 -4.09
N PHE A 214 20.05 -8.60 -2.76
CA PHE A 214 20.98 -7.70 -2.08
C PHE A 214 22.39 -8.31 -2.12
N ASP A 215 22.98 -8.45 -3.31
CA ASP A 215 24.39 -8.82 -3.43
C ASP A 215 25.21 -7.57 -3.79
N ASP A 216 26.02 -7.15 -2.82
CA ASP A 216 27.31 -6.47 -2.92
C ASP A 216 27.51 -5.40 -4.01
N VAL A 217 27.23 -4.15 -3.66
CA VAL A 217 28.01 -3.02 -4.20
C VAL A 217 29.19 -2.77 -3.27
N ASN A 218 30.20 -3.65 -3.34
CA ASN A 218 31.55 -3.26 -2.96
C ASN A 218 32.20 -2.65 -4.20
N GLY A 219 32.43 -1.34 -4.13
CA GLY A 219 33.24 -0.64 -5.11
C GLY A 219 34.67 -1.17 -5.12
N LEU A 220 35.19 -1.42 -6.32
CA LEU A 220 36.60 -1.29 -6.63
C LEU A 220 36.68 -0.65 -8.01
N SER A 221 37.23 0.56 -8.00
CA SER A 221 37.48 1.38 -9.16
C SER A 221 38.73 0.92 -9.92
N ASP A 222 38.78 1.39 -11.17
CA ASP A 222 39.96 1.71 -11.96
C ASP A 222 40.73 0.60 -12.69
N GLU A 223 40.60 0.72 -14.03
CA GLU A 223 41.61 0.55 -15.07
C GLU A 223 42.88 -0.26 -14.74
N LYS A 224 43.09 -1.33 -15.53
CA LYS A 224 44.38 -1.54 -16.18
C LYS A 224 44.31 -2.44 -17.41
N SER A 225 44.79 -1.84 -18.49
CA SER A 225 45.63 -2.44 -19.55
C SER A 225 45.04 -3.49 -20.50
N ALA A 226 44.88 -3.02 -21.74
CA ALA A 226 45.13 -3.79 -22.95
C ALA A 226 46.42 -4.65 -22.85
N LEU A 227 46.38 -5.87 -23.39
CA LEU A 227 47.33 -6.43 -24.37
C LEU A 227 47.19 -7.97 -24.53
N LYS A 228 47.03 -8.38 -25.79
CA LYS A 228 47.62 -9.54 -26.49
C LYS A 228 47.06 -10.98 -26.29
N LYS A 229 46.48 -11.45 -27.41
CA LYS A 229 46.87 -12.58 -28.30
C LYS A 229 46.87 -14.05 -27.83
N GLU A 230 46.38 -14.87 -28.79
CA GLU A 230 46.61 -16.31 -29.07
C GLU A 230 45.88 -17.28 -28.13
N ASN A 231 45.11 -18.28 -28.59
CA ASN A 231 45.09 -19.02 -29.87
C ASN A 231 43.71 -19.08 -30.54
#